data_AF-A0A966C770-F1
#
_entry.id   AF-A0A966C770-F1
#
_cell.length_a   1.000
_cell.length_b   1.000
_cell.length_c   1.000
_cell.angle_alpha   90.00
_cell.angle_beta   90.00
_cell.angle_gamma   90.00
#
_symmetry.space_group_name_H-M   'P 1'
#
loop_
_entity.id
_entity.type
_entity.pdbx_description
1 polymer ?
#
loop_
_entity_poly.entity_id
_entity_poly.type
_entity_poly.pdbx_seq_one_letter_code
_entity_poly.pdbx_strand_id
1 'polypeptide(L)'
;MSFLDKFFGPSYDKELKAISPLVTAINNKEESISALSTAELISYTETLKARIKAGESLEDVLIEAFALVRESSKRTLGLRHFDVQLLGGILLHQGKITEMRTGEGKTLVGTLPAYLNALTGQGVHVITVNDYLARRDGVWMGQIYVGLGLSVGIINSDGSYLYDANHEDKDAERDSHGS
;
A
#
# COMPACT_ATOMS: atom_id res chain seq x y z
N MET A 1 -8.14 0.61 36.55
CA MET A 1 -7.84 -0.54 35.68
C MET A 1 -8.08 -1.79 36.51
N SER A 2 -9.21 -2.47 36.30
CA SER A 2 -9.67 -3.57 37.14
C SER A 2 -8.99 -4.89 36.74
N PHE A 3 -8.77 -5.80 37.68
CA PHE A 3 -8.12 -7.11 37.46
C PHE A 3 -8.84 -7.97 36.40
N LEU A 4 -10.13 -7.69 36.16
CA LEU A 4 -10.96 -8.35 35.15
C LEU A 4 -10.68 -7.88 33.70
N ASP A 5 -10.21 -6.64 33.51
CA ASP A 5 -9.83 -6.11 32.19
C ASP A 5 -8.59 -6.84 31.63
N LYS A 6 -7.79 -7.44 32.50
CA LYS A 6 -6.59 -8.23 32.14
C LYS A 6 -6.93 -9.60 31.56
N PHE A 7 -8.14 -10.11 31.82
CA PHE A 7 -8.62 -11.41 31.33
C PHE A 7 -9.69 -11.28 30.23
N PHE A 8 -10.41 -10.15 30.15
CA PHE A 8 -11.52 -9.94 29.20
C PHE A 8 -11.41 -8.66 28.36
N GLY A 9 -10.37 -7.84 28.54
CA GLY A 9 -10.09 -6.71 27.66
C GLY A 9 -9.61 -7.19 26.29
N PRO A 10 -9.93 -6.48 25.20
CA PRO A 10 -9.66 -6.99 23.87
C PRO A 10 -8.14 -7.11 23.62
N SER A 11 -7.75 -8.24 23.02
CA SER A 11 -6.38 -8.75 22.84
C SER A 11 -5.45 -7.90 21.93
N TYR A 12 -5.79 -6.64 21.65
CA TYR A 12 -5.09 -5.81 20.65
C TYR A 12 -3.64 -5.54 21.02
N ASP A 13 -3.33 -5.25 22.27
CA ASP A 13 -1.95 -4.96 22.70
C ASP A 13 -0.99 -6.15 22.48
N LYS A 14 -1.49 -7.38 22.67
CA LYS A 14 -0.70 -8.60 22.45
C LYS A 14 -0.40 -8.78 20.96
N GLU A 15 -1.40 -8.49 20.13
CA GLU A 15 -1.31 -8.62 18.69
C GLU A 15 -0.38 -7.56 18.08
N LEU A 16 -0.53 -6.30 18.48
CA LEU A 16 0.35 -5.20 18.07
C LEU A 16 1.80 -5.48 18.50
N LYS A 17 2.02 -6.01 19.70
CA LYS A 17 3.36 -6.45 20.15
C LYS A 17 3.91 -7.59 19.32
N ALA A 18 3.07 -8.52 18.85
CA ALA A 18 3.51 -9.63 18.02
C ALA A 18 3.98 -9.19 16.62
N ILE A 19 3.36 -8.16 16.04
CA ILE A 19 3.72 -7.65 14.70
C ILE A 19 4.74 -6.50 14.74
N SER A 20 4.97 -5.87 15.89
CA SER A 20 5.95 -4.78 16.05
C SER A 20 7.35 -5.13 15.56
N PRO A 21 7.88 -6.36 15.76
CA PRO A 21 9.18 -6.73 15.19
C PRO A 21 9.24 -6.66 13.67
N LEU A 22 8.13 -6.90 12.96
CA LEU A 22 8.07 -6.79 11.50
C LEU A 22 8.26 -5.34 11.05
N VAL A 23 7.69 -4.37 11.78
CA VAL A 23 7.88 -2.94 11.51
C VAL A 23 9.35 -2.56 11.63
N THR A 24 10.02 -3.02 12.69
CA THR A 24 11.47 -2.82 12.85
C THR A 24 12.25 -3.42 11.69
N ALA A 25 11.89 -4.63 11.26
CA ALA A 25 12.56 -5.28 10.13
C ALA A 25 12.35 -4.53 8.80
N ILE A 26 11.15 -3.98 8.57
CA ILE A 26 10.86 -3.11 7.41
C ILE A 26 11.68 -1.82 7.48
N ASN A 27 11.75 -1.17 8.65
CA ASN A 27 12.57 0.02 8.87
C ASN A 27 14.06 -0.25 8.58
N ASN A 28 14.57 -1.41 8.98
CA ASN A 28 15.96 -1.79 8.74
C ASN A 28 16.31 -2.02 7.25
N LYS A 29 15.31 -2.20 6.38
CA LYS A 29 15.53 -2.31 4.92
C LYS A 29 15.67 -0.95 4.24
N GLU A 30 15.31 0.15 4.89
CA GLU A 30 15.23 1.49 4.29
C GLU A 30 16.55 1.93 3.64
N GLU A 31 17.69 1.73 4.29
CA GLU A 31 18.99 2.08 3.73
C GLU A 31 19.27 1.31 2.43
N SER A 32 19.10 -0.01 2.45
CA SER A 32 19.33 -0.87 1.29
C SER A 32 18.39 -0.60 0.12
N ILE A 33 17.10 -0.32 0.39
CA ILE A 33 16.10 -0.07 -0.65
C ILE A 33 16.20 1.35 -1.19
N SER A 34 16.51 2.35 -0.36
CA SER A 34 16.68 3.74 -0.80
C SER A 34 17.90 3.93 -1.70
N ALA A 35 18.90 3.06 -1.60
CA ALA A 35 20.07 3.05 -2.49
C ALA A 35 19.76 2.56 -3.92
N LEU A 36 18.64 1.87 -4.13
CA LEU A 36 18.25 1.34 -5.44
C LEU A 36 17.77 2.47 -6.37
N SER A 37 18.07 2.40 -7.66
CA SER A 37 17.46 3.22 -8.69
C SER A 37 16.00 2.83 -8.95
N THR A 38 15.25 3.65 -9.67
CA THR A 38 13.86 3.35 -10.06
C THR A 38 13.76 2.05 -10.88
N ALA A 39 14.71 1.82 -11.80
CA ALA A 39 14.75 0.59 -12.59
C ALA A 39 15.03 -0.65 -11.73
N GLU A 40 15.87 -0.51 -10.70
CA GLU A 40 16.16 -1.57 -9.75
C GLU A 40 14.96 -1.87 -8.83
N LEU A 41 14.17 -0.85 -8.41
CA LEU A 41 12.93 -1.09 -7.67
C LEU A 41 11.94 -1.95 -8.47
N ILE A 42 11.75 -1.63 -9.76
CA ILE A 42 10.90 -2.42 -10.66
C ILE A 42 11.45 -3.84 -10.82
N SER A 43 12.76 -3.99 -10.99
CA SER A 43 13.40 -5.31 -11.11
C SER A 43 13.28 -6.13 -9.81
N TYR A 44 13.26 -5.46 -8.65
CA TYR A 44 13.03 -6.08 -7.35
C TYR A 44 11.62 -6.66 -7.28
N THR A 45 10.60 -5.94 -7.76
CA THR A 45 9.23 -6.45 -7.87
C THR A 45 9.19 -7.78 -8.63
N GLU A 46 9.87 -7.86 -9.77
CA GLU A 46 9.92 -9.09 -10.57
C GLU A 46 10.64 -10.24 -9.83
N THR A 47 11.66 -9.92 -9.04
CA THR A 47 12.33 -10.89 -8.16
C THR A 47 11.36 -11.44 -7.11
N LEU A 48 10.54 -10.59 -6.47
CA LEU A 48 9.54 -11.05 -5.50
C LEU A 48 8.46 -11.91 -6.14
N LYS A 49 7.95 -11.53 -7.32
CA LYS A 49 7.00 -12.35 -8.09
C LYS A 49 7.58 -13.73 -8.42
N ALA A 50 8.86 -13.78 -8.81
CA ALA A 50 9.54 -15.04 -9.10
C ALA A 50 9.69 -15.93 -7.85
N ARG A 51 10.02 -15.35 -6.69
CA ARG A 51 10.10 -16.05 -5.40
C ARG A 51 8.75 -16.65 -4.99
N ILE A 52 7.67 -15.88 -5.10
CA ILE A 52 6.30 -16.36 -4.83
C ILE A 52 5.93 -17.51 -5.77
N LYS A 53 6.25 -17.38 -7.07
CA LYS A 53 6.02 -18.45 -8.05
C LYS A 53 6.82 -19.71 -7.75
N ALA A 54 8.00 -19.56 -7.13
CA ALA A 54 8.84 -20.68 -6.68
C ALA A 54 8.34 -21.33 -5.37
N GLY A 55 7.30 -20.78 -4.72
CA GLY A 55 6.65 -21.36 -3.55
C GLY A 55 6.87 -20.61 -2.24
N GLU A 56 7.58 -19.48 -2.24
CA GLU A 56 7.62 -18.61 -1.07
C GLU A 56 6.25 -17.99 -0.78
N SER A 57 5.91 -17.85 0.50
CA SER A 57 4.65 -17.24 0.92
C SER A 57 4.71 -15.71 0.86
N LEU A 58 3.54 -15.05 0.91
CA LEU A 58 3.49 -13.60 1.01
C LEU A 58 4.12 -13.08 2.32
N GLU A 59 4.06 -13.86 3.40
CA GLU A 59 4.68 -13.51 4.67
C GLU A 59 6.22 -13.51 4.57
N ASP A 60 6.79 -14.41 3.76
CA ASP A 60 8.25 -14.50 3.56
C ASP A 60 8.83 -13.29 2.82
N VAL A 61 8.01 -12.60 2.01
CA VAL A 61 8.41 -11.42 1.23
C VAL A 61 7.81 -10.11 1.74
N LEU A 62 7.03 -10.15 2.83
CA LEU A 62 6.29 -9.00 3.34
C LEU A 62 7.20 -7.82 3.68
N ILE A 63 8.34 -8.11 4.30
CA ILE A 63 9.28 -7.08 4.77
C ILE A 63 9.85 -6.30 3.59
N GLU A 64 10.37 -7.00 2.57
CA GLU A 64 10.88 -6.38 1.34
C GLU A 64 9.77 -5.65 0.57
N ALA A 65 8.59 -6.26 0.45
CA ALA A 65 7.47 -5.66 -0.26
C ALA A 65 7.02 -4.33 0.37
N PHE A 66 6.90 -4.28 1.69
CA PHE A 66 6.49 -3.07 2.40
C PHE A 66 7.57 -1.98 2.34
N ALA A 67 8.85 -2.37 2.38
CA ALA A 67 9.96 -1.43 2.20
C ALA A 67 9.98 -0.82 0.79
N LEU A 68 9.71 -1.61 -0.26
CA LEU A 68 9.58 -1.12 -1.64
C LEU A 68 8.43 -0.12 -1.79
N VAL A 69 7.25 -0.43 -1.25
CA VAL A 69 6.09 0.47 -1.27
C VAL A 69 6.39 1.80 -0.57
N ARG A 70 7.03 1.75 0.61
CA ARG A 70 7.42 2.97 1.33
C ARG A 70 8.37 3.83 0.50
N GLU A 71 9.41 3.23 -0.08
CA GLU A 71 10.38 3.99 -0.87
C GLU A 71 9.74 4.55 -2.15
N SER A 72 8.89 3.78 -2.83
CA SER A 72 8.11 4.26 -3.98
C SER A 72 7.20 5.44 -3.60
N SER A 73 6.49 5.36 -2.48
CA SER A 73 5.69 6.47 -1.92
C SER A 73 6.52 7.71 -1.61
N LYS A 74 7.71 7.54 -1.04
CA LYS A 74 8.62 8.66 -0.76
C LYS A 74 9.10 9.34 -2.04
N ARG A 75 9.41 8.57 -3.09
CA ARG A 75 9.87 9.11 -4.38
C ARG A 75 8.79 9.80 -5.18
N THR A 76 7.58 9.23 -5.17
CA THR A 76 6.47 9.70 -6.01
C THR A 76 5.64 10.78 -5.32
N LEU A 77 5.29 10.57 -4.05
CA LEU A 77 4.38 11.44 -3.31
C LEU A 77 5.08 12.29 -2.26
N GLY A 78 6.38 12.06 -1.99
CA GLY A 78 7.09 12.69 -0.87
C GLY A 78 6.62 12.19 0.51
N LEU A 79 5.83 11.11 0.56
CA LEU A 79 5.23 10.59 1.78
C LEU A 79 5.94 9.31 2.22
N ARG A 80 6.65 9.37 3.35
CA ARG A 80 7.22 8.18 4.01
C ARG A 80 6.19 7.61 4.98
N HIS A 81 5.84 6.32 4.84
CA HIS A 81 4.93 5.67 5.79
C HIS A 81 5.45 5.71 7.24
N PHE A 82 4.60 6.13 8.16
CA PHE A 82 4.83 6.02 9.60
C PHE A 82 4.72 4.58 10.10
N ASP A 83 5.27 4.30 11.28
CA ASP A 83 5.24 2.95 11.86
C ASP A 83 3.81 2.47 12.13
N VAL A 84 2.91 3.37 12.55
CA VAL A 84 1.47 3.07 12.73
C VAL A 84 0.78 2.70 11.42
N GLN A 85 1.24 3.26 10.30
CA GLN A 85 0.73 2.94 8.96
C GLN A 85 1.23 1.57 8.50
N LEU A 86 2.48 1.22 8.80
CA LEU A 86 2.99 -0.14 8.56
C LEU A 86 2.24 -1.19 9.37
N LEU A 87 1.99 -0.93 10.67
CA LEU A 87 1.15 -1.80 11.51
C LEU A 87 -0.23 -1.99 10.89
N GLY A 88 -0.87 -0.90 10.45
CA GLY A 88 -2.14 -0.96 9.74
C GLY A 88 -2.07 -1.83 8.47
N GLY A 89 -1.04 -1.66 7.65
CA GLY A 89 -0.86 -2.45 6.44
C GLY A 89 -0.71 -3.96 6.74
N ILE A 90 0.05 -4.33 7.77
CA ILE A 90 0.24 -5.73 8.18
C ILE A 90 -1.09 -6.33 8.64
N LEU A 91 -1.85 -5.61 9.47
CA LEU A 91 -3.14 -6.08 9.97
C LEU A 91 -4.17 -6.26 8.83
N LEU A 92 -4.20 -5.33 7.87
CA LEU A 92 -5.03 -5.46 6.68
C LEU A 92 -4.64 -6.69 5.83
N HIS A 93 -3.33 -6.95 5.67
CA HIS A 93 -2.85 -8.14 4.97
C HIS A 93 -3.33 -9.43 5.67
N GLN A 94 -3.34 -9.44 7.01
CA GLN A 94 -3.86 -10.56 7.82
C GLN A 94 -5.40 -10.70 7.79
N GLY A 95 -6.10 -9.94 6.94
CA GLY A 95 -7.56 -10.00 6.81
C GLY A 95 -8.32 -9.34 7.95
N LYS A 96 -7.68 -8.44 8.71
CA LYS A 96 -8.29 -7.76 9.86
C LYS A 96 -8.75 -6.37 9.49
N ILE A 97 -9.64 -5.82 10.31
CA ILE A 97 -10.11 -4.44 10.17
C ILE A 97 -9.19 -3.53 11.00
N THR A 98 -8.61 -2.54 10.36
CA THR A 98 -7.78 -1.52 11.02
C THR A 98 -8.56 -0.24 11.25
N GLU A 99 -8.84 0.06 12.51
CA GLU A 99 -9.38 1.35 12.90
C GLU A 99 -8.25 2.39 12.94
N MET A 100 -8.39 3.43 12.13
CA MET A 100 -7.48 4.57 12.12
C MET A 100 -8.30 5.86 12.18
N ARG A 101 -7.77 6.90 12.80
CA ARG A 101 -8.45 8.21 12.83
C ARG A 101 -8.36 8.89 11.46
N THR A 102 -9.23 9.85 11.22
CA THR A 102 -9.13 10.73 10.04
C THR A 102 -7.81 11.49 10.10
N GLY A 103 -7.09 11.55 8.98
CA GLY A 103 -5.77 12.18 8.90
C GLY A 103 -4.59 11.21 9.05
N GLU A 104 -4.81 9.97 9.51
CA GLU A 104 -3.74 8.95 9.66
C GLU A 104 -3.27 8.33 8.33
N GLY A 105 -3.79 8.79 7.19
CA GLY A 105 -3.36 8.32 5.86
C GLY A 105 -3.89 6.94 5.46
N LYS A 106 -5.17 6.64 5.74
CA LYS A 106 -5.81 5.34 5.42
C LYS A 106 -5.63 4.91 3.96
N THR A 107 -5.77 5.85 3.03
CA THR A 107 -5.56 5.60 1.59
C THR A 107 -4.13 5.15 1.31
N LEU A 108 -3.14 5.80 1.92
CA LEU A 108 -1.73 5.44 1.78
C LEU A 108 -1.42 4.07 2.42
N VAL A 109 -2.05 3.75 3.55
CA VAL A 109 -1.91 2.43 4.21
C VAL A 109 -2.35 1.28 3.32
N GLY A 110 -3.45 1.47 2.58
CA GLY A 110 -3.99 0.46 1.67
C GLY A 110 -3.00 0.01 0.58
N THR A 111 -2.02 0.85 0.24
CA THR A 111 -1.01 0.52 -0.78
C THR A 111 -0.09 -0.63 -0.40
N LEU A 112 0.19 -0.79 0.90
CA LEU A 112 1.08 -1.83 1.42
C LEU A 112 0.52 -3.24 1.16
N PRO A 113 -0.67 -3.62 1.69
CA PRO A 113 -1.24 -4.94 1.44
C PRO A 113 -1.70 -5.10 -0.01
N ALA A 114 -2.13 -4.03 -0.68
CA ALA A 114 -2.55 -4.13 -2.08
C ALA A 114 -1.38 -4.52 -2.99
N TYR A 115 -0.22 -3.87 -2.83
CA TYR A 115 0.99 -4.24 -3.56
C TYR A 115 1.42 -5.67 -3.24
N LEU A 116 1.55 -6.02 -1.95
CA LEU A 116 2.00 -7.36 -1.52
C LEU A 116 1.13 -8.47 -2.13
N ASN A 117 -0.19 -8.36 -2.01
CA ASN A 117 -1.12 -9.37 -2.53
C ASN A 117 -1.13 -9.40 -4.07
N ALA A 118 -0.92 -8.26 -4.74
CA ALA A 118 -0.85 -8.20 -6.20
C ALA A 118 0.35 -8.97 -6.78
N LEU A 119 1.40 -9.22 -5.99
CA LEU A 119 2.57 -10.02 -6.43
C LEU A 119 2.22 -11.47 -6.78
N THR A 120 1.06 -11.98 -6.34
CA THR A 120 0.54 -13.30 -6.73
C THR A 120 0.11 -13.37 -8.21
N GLY A 121 -0.08 -12.21 -8.86
CA GLY A 121 -0.62 -12.13 -10.22
C GLY A 121 -2.14 -12.35 -10.32
N GLN A 122 -2.84 -12.50 -9.19
CA GLN A 122 -4.30 -12.70 -9.15
C GLN A 122 -5.11 -11.39 -9.16
N GLY A 123 -4.43 -10.25 -9.02
CA GLY A 123 -5.04 -8.94 -8.91
C GLY A 123 -5.55 -8.63 -7.50
N VAL A 124 -5.81 -7.35 -7.23
CA VAL A 124 -6.37 -6.86 -5.95
C VAL A 124 -7.43 -5.81 -6.26
N HIS A 125 -8.58 -5.90 -5.61
CA HIS A 125 -9.63 -4.89 -5.70
C HIS A 125 -9.61 -4.00 -4.46
N VAL A 126 -9.36 -2.72 -4.66
CA VAL A 126 -9.52 -1.68 -3.62
C VAL A 126 -10.87 -1.01 -3.85
N ILE A 127 -11.79 -1.15 -2.90
CA ILE A 127 -13.17 -0.68 -3.02
C ILE A 127 -13.34 0.62 -2.25
N THR A 128 -13.92 1.62 -2.91
CA THR A 128 -14.28 2.91 -2.30
C THR A 128 -15.80 3.08 -2.30
N VAL A 129 -16.28 4.12 -1.62
CA VAL A 129 -17.73 4.37 -1.49
C VAL A 129 -18.35 5.05 -2.72
N ASN A 130 -17.54 5.57 -3.64
CA ASN A 130 -18.02 6.21 -4.87
C ASN A 130 -16.92 6.32 -5.95
N ASP A 131 -17.35 6.55 -7.18
CA ASP A 131 -16.48 6.66 -8.36
C ASP A 131 -15.48 7.82 -8.27
N TYR A 132 -15.84 8.92 -7.60
CA TYR A 132 -14.91 10.04 -7.40
C TYR A 132 -13.69 9.60 -6.59
N LEU A 133 -13.90 8.91 -5.47
CA LEU A 133 -12.82 8.39 -4.64
C LEU A 133 -12.05 7.28 -5.35
N ALA A 134 -12.73 6.43 -6.14
CA ALA A 134 -12.06 5.43 -6.96
C ALA A 134 -11.08 6.07 -7.96
N ARG A 135 -11.51 7.12 -8.67
CA ARG A 135 -10.63 7.88 -9.58
C ARG A 135 -9.49 8.57 -8.86
N ARG A 136 -9.82 9.37 -7.84
CA ARG A 136 -8.84 10.15 -7.09
C ARG A 136 -7.77 9.24 -6.48
N ASP A 137 -8.19 8.18 -5.79
CA ASP A 137 -7.26 7.28 -5.11
C ASP A 137 -6.51 6.39 -6.13
N GLY A 138 -7.16 6.00 -7.23
CA GLY A 138 -6.54 5.27 -8.32
C GLY A 138 -5.44 6.05 -9.03
N VAL A 139 -5.63 7.36 -9.27
CA VAL A 139 -4.60 8.24 -9.84
C VAL A 139 -3.52 8.55 -8.81
N TRP A 140 -3.93 8.91 -7.59
CA TRP A 140 -2.98 9.34 -6.57
C TRP A 140 -2.08 8.21 -6.10
N MET A 141 -2.64 7.06 -5.71
CA MET A 141 -1.85 5.88 -5.31
C MET A 141 -1.30 5.11 -6.51
N GLY A 142 -1.86 5.32 -7.71
CA GLY A 142 -1.40 4.72 -8.96
C GLY A 142 0.09 4.93 -9.23
N GLN A 143 0.59 6.11 -8.89
CA GLN A 143 2.00 6.48 -9.00
C GLN A 143 2.92 5.50 -8.24
N ILE A 144 2.51 5.05 -7.05
CA ILE A 144 3.29 4.11 -6.23
C ILE A 144 3.38 2.75 -6.90
N TYR A 145 2.24 2.23 -7.37
CA TYR A 145 2.16 0.90 -7.99
C TYR A 145 2.91 0.85 -9.32
N VAL A 146 2.74 1.88 -10.17
CA VAL A 146 3.46 1.98 -11.45
C VAL A 146 4.95 2.20 -11.23
N GLY A 147 5.34 2.98 -10.22
CA GLY A 147 6.74 3.13 -9.80
C GLY A 147 7.40 1.81 -9.37
N LEU A 148 6.60 0.79 -9.04
CA LEU A 148 7.04 -0.57 -8.74
C LEU A 148 6.74 -1.56 -9.88
N GLY A 149 6.33 -1.10 -11.05
CA GLY A 149 6.09 -1.95 -12.22
C GLY A 149 4.75 -2.70 -12.22
N LEU A 150 3.78 -2.28 -11.41
CA LEU A 150 2.41 -2.81 -11.46
C LEU A 150 1.51 -1.92 -12.31
N SER A 151 0.53 -2.51 -12.99
CA SER A 151 -0.55 -1.80 -13.67
C SER A 151 -1.71 -1.50 -12.73
N VAL A 152 -2.42 -0.40 -12.95
CA VAL A 152 -3.60 -0.01 -12.15
C VAL A 152 -4.78 0.23 -13.07
N GLY A 153 -5.91 -0.42 -12.77
CA GLY A 153 -7.20 -0.19 -13.42
C GLY A 153 -8.15 0.56 -12.48
N ILE A 154 -8.92 1.48 -13.03
CA ILE A 154 -9.92 2.28 -12.33
C ILE A 154 -11.27 1.99 -12.96
N ILE A 155 -12.21 1.43 -12.19
CA ILE A 155 -13.53 1.02 -12.66
C ILE A 155 -14.57 1.96 -12.07
N ASN A 156 -15.34 2.61 -12.93
CA ASN A 156 -16.44 3.49 -12.57
C ASN A 156 -17.73 3.06 -13.29
N SER A 157 -18.84 3.66 -12.88
CA SER A 157 -20.15 3.45 -13.51
C SER A 157 -20.17 3.84 -15.00
N ASP A 158 -19.47 4.92 -15.35
CA ASP A 158 -19.46 5.48 -16.72
C ASP A 158 -18.33 4.92 -17.61
N GLY A 159 -17.44 4.09 -17.07
CA GLY A 159 -16.33 3.53 -17.82
C GLY A 159 -15.18 3.01 -16.96
N SER A 160 -14.28 2.26 -17.62
CA SER A 160 -13.07 1.70 -17.00
C SER A 160 -11.83 2.25 -17.69
N TYR A 161 -10.83 2.61 -16.89
CA TYR A 161 -9.60 3.28 -17.34
C TYR A 161 -8.37 2.51 -16.85
N LEU A 162 -7.31 2.53 -17.64
CA LEU A 162 -5.98 2.16 -17.16
C LEU A 162 -5.24 3.43 -16.79
N TYR A 163 -4.59 3.42 -15.63
CA TYR A 163 -3.73 4.51 -15.22
C TYR A 163 -2.58 4.68 -16.23
N ASP A 164 -2.37 5.91 -16.69
CA ASP A 164 -1.25 6.29 -17.55
C ASP A 164 -0.47 7.42 -16.87
N ALA A 165 0.81 7.18 -16.58
CA ALA A 165 1.67 8.15 -15.92
C ALA A 165 1.99 9.37 -16.80
N ASN A 166 1.82 9.25 -18.11
CA ASN A 166 2.06 10.33 -19.07
C ASN A 166 0.77 11.09 -19.42
N HIS A 167 -0.35 10.77 -18.77
CA HIS A 167 -1.58 11.48 -19.00
C HIS A 167 -1.46 12.90 -18.45
N GLU A 168 -1.43 13.88 -19.35
CA GLU A 168 -1.55 15.29 -19.00
C GLU A 168 -3.02 15.62 -18.84
N ASP A 169 -3.38 16.11 -17.65
CA ASP A 169 -4.75 16.46 -17.30
C ASP A 169 -5.20 17.66 -18.15
N LYS A 170 -6.10 17.41 -19.10
CA LYS A 170 -6.71 18.49 -19.90
C LYS A 170 -7.80 19.25 -19.14
N ASP A 171 -8.16 18.78 -17.94
CA ASP A 171 -9.27 19.30 -17.14
C ASP A 171 -8.93 20.58 -16.35
N ALA A 172 -7.71 21.11 -16.42
CA ALA A 172 -7.39 22.44 -15.88
C ALA A 172 -8.31 23.54 -16.46
N GLU A 173 -8.84 23.35 -17.67
CA GLU A 173 -9.86 24.24 -18.25
C GLU A 173 -11.25 24.05 -17.64
N ARG A 174 -11.61 22.84 -17.18
CA ARG A 174 -12.94 22.51 -16.65
C ARG A 174 -13.17 23.03 -15.23
N ASP A 175 -12.15 22.93 -14.37
CA ASP A 175 -12.20 23.48 -13.01
C ASP A 175 -12.22 25.01 -12.99
N SER A 176 -11.72 25.66 -14.05
CA SER A 176 -11.80 27.12 -14.22
C SER A 176 -13.20 27.62 -14.59
N HIS A 177 -14.02 26.76 -15.19
CA HIS A 177 -15.34 27.10 -15.71
C HIS A 177 -16.51 26.47 -14.97
N GLY A 178 -16.26 25.61 -13.96
CA GLY A 178 -17.29 25.07 -13.07
C GLY A 178 -18.47 24.48 -13.82
N SER A 179 -18.29 23.28 -14.38
CA SER A 179 -19.38 22.49 -14.98
C SER A 179 -19.35 21.06 -14.50
#